data_AF-A0A6I7QFP9-F1
#
_entry.id   AF-A0A6I7QFP9-F1
#
_cell.length_a   1.000
_cell.length_b   1.000
_cell.length_c   1.000
_cell.angle_alpha   90.00
_cell.angle_beta   90.00
_cell.angle_gamma   90.00
#
_symmetry.space_group_name_H-M   'P 1'
#
loop_
_entity.id
_entity.type
_entity.pdbx_description
1 polymer ?
#
loop_
_entity_poly.entity_id
_entity_poly.type
_entity_poly.pdbx_seq_one_letter_code
_entity_poly.pdbx_strand_id
1 'polypeptide(L)'
;MIYKQKFYYLCKTPLSAEGPQDVEIIDRADDSNGFPALFKKYEEYRSHAFNEDNLYSIVRADDIYELIRTGTEKEAQELAFERAEPEIVTNLQHRVMQKNDKNAKAILKEVHQIES
;
A
#
# COMPACT_ATOMS: atom_id res chain seq x y z
N MET A 1 -19.63 -1.11 -26.58
CA MET A 1 -18.82 -0.88 -25.36
C MET A 1 -18.94 -2.14 -24.53
N ILE A 2 -17.86 -2.90 -24.35
CA ILE A 2 -17.90 -4.12 -23.55
C ILE A 2 -17.85 -3.66 -22.09
N TYR A 3 -18.95 -3.82 -21.35
CA TYR A 3 -18.99 -3.49 -19.92
C TYR A 3 -18.03 -4.43 -19.19
N LYS A 4 -17.01 -3.87 -18.53
CA LYS A 4 -16.13 -4.62 -17.64
C LYS A 4 -16.62 -4.38 -16.21
N GLN A 5 -17.10 -5.44 -15.56
CA GLN A 5 -17.44 -5.38 -14.15
C GLN A 5 -16.19 -4.98 -13.35
N LYS A 6 -16.35 -4.06 -12.41
CA LYS A 6 -15.29 -3.61 -11.51
C LYS A 6 -15.68 -3.91 -10.08
N PHE A 7 -14.70 -4.36 -9.31
CA PHE A 7 -14.79 -4.63 -7.89
C PHE A 7 -13.94 -3.61 -7.13
N TYR A 8 -14.19 -3.48 -5.84
CA TYR A 8 -13.34 -2.73 -4.92
C TYR A 8 -12.45 -3.73 -4.19
N TYR A 9 -11.14 -3.52 -4.22
CA TYR A 9 -10.14 -4.35 -3.56
C TYR A 9 -9.49 -3.54 -2.45
N LEU A 10 -9.34 -4.14 -1.28
CA LEU A 10 -8.47 -3.66 -0.22
C LEU A 10 -7.13 -4.38 -0.37
N CYS A 11 -6.11 -3.62 -0.77
CA CYS A 11 -4.76 -4.11 -0.98
C CYS A 11 -3.87 -3.72 0.20
N LYS A 12 -2.93 -4.58 0.53
CA LYS A 12 -1.84 -4.34 1.49
C LYS A 12 -0.51 -4.52 0.76
N THR A 13 0.32 -3.50 0.81
CA THR A 13 1.66 -3.51 0.24
C THR A 13 2.68 -3.34 1.37
N PRO A 14 3.51 -4.37 1.67
CA PRO A 14 4.56 -4.24 2.66
C PRO A 14 5.65 -3.28 2.18
N LEU A 15 6.35 -2.62 3.10
CA LEU A 15 7.49 -1.75 2.73
C LEU A 15 8.66 -2.49 2.06
N SER A 16 8.69 -3.82 2.20
CA SER A 16 9.66 -4.68 1.53
C SER A 16 9.18 -5.20 0.17
N ALA A 17 8.04 -4.71 -0.35
CA ALA A 17 7.53 -5.15 -1.64
C ALA A 17 8.51 -4.78 -2.77
N GLU A 18 8.84 -5.76 -3.60
CA GLU A 18 9.71 -5.59 -4.77
C GLU A 18 8.89 -5.44 -6.07
N GLY A 19 7.61 -5.78 -6.01
CA GLY A 19 6.68 -5.60 -7.13
C GLY A 19 5.23 -5.97 -6.79
N PRO A 20 4.35 -5.97 -7.82
CA PRO A 20 2.94 -6.30 -7.67
C PRO A 20 2.67 -7.66 -7.02
N GLN A 21 3.57 -8.64 -7.20
CA GLN A 21 3.44 -9.98 -6.63
C GLN A 21 3.46 -10.00 -5.10
N ASP A 22 4.04 -8.97 -4.46
CA ASP A 22 4.13 -8.85 -3.01
C ASP A 22 2.92 -8.11 -2.41
N VAL A 23 1.99 -7.65 -3.25
CA VAL A 23 0.73 -7.03 -2.82
C VAL A 23 -0.27 -8.11 -2.43
N GLU A 24 -0.75 -8.04 -1.19
CA GLU A 24 -1.78 -8.92 -0.66
C GLU A 24 -3.18 -8.29 -0.86
N ILE A 25 -4.12 -9.07 -1.39
CA ILE A 25 -5.54 -8.71 -1.43
C ILE A 25 -6.17 -9.17 -0.10
N ILE A 26 -6.48 -8.22 0.77
CA ILE A 26 -7.05 -8.48 2.10
C ILE A 26 -8.54 -8.82 2.02
N ASP A 27 -9.27 -8.05 1.21
CA ASP A 27 -10.71 -8.21 1.08
C ASP A 27 -11.22 -7.54 -0.21
N ARG A 28 -12.46 -7.84 -0.60
CA ARG A 28 -13.11 -7.31 -1.79
C ARG A 28 -14.59 -7.01 -1.56
N ALA A 29 -15.07 -5.91 -2.14
CA ALA A 29 -16.50 -5.64 -2.29
C ALA A 29 -16.89 -5.65 -3.77
N ASP A 30 -17.98 -6.36 -4.08
CA ASP A 30 -18.44 -6.52 -5.46
C ASP A 30 -19.24 -5.33 -5.99
N ASP A 31 -19.80 -4.54 -5.07
CA ASP A 31 -20.64 -3.40 -5.39
C ASP A 31 -20.51 -2.27 -4.35
N SER A 32 -21.27 -1.20 -4.56
CA SER A 32 -21.32 -0.05 -3.67
C SER A 32 -21.99 -0.33 -2.32
N ASN A 33 -22.76 -1.42 -2.18
CA ASN A 33 -23.39 -1.78 -0.91
C ASN A 33 -22.37 -2.41 0.05
N GLY A 34 -21.41 -3.17 -0.48
CA GLY A 34 -20.29 -3.73 0.27
C GLY A 34 -19.17 -2.72 0.57
N PHE A 35 -19.06 -1.65 -0.21
CA PHE A 35 -17.98 -0.67 -0.08
C PHE A 35 -17.85 -0.03 1.33
N PRO A 36 -18.91 0.39 2.04
CA PRO A 36 -18.78 0.97 3.37
C PRO A 36 -18.11 0.05 4.39
N ALA A 37 -18.39 -1.26 4.33
CA ALA A 37 -17.76 -2.23 5.22
C ALA A 37 -16.27 -2.41 4.88
N LEU A 38 -15.94 -2.45 3.59
CA LEU A 38 -14.56 -2.51 3.10
C LEU A 38 -13.77 -1.24 3.49
N PHE A 39 -14.38 -0.07 3.35
CA PHE A 39 -13.79 1.21 3.74
C PHE A 39 -13.52 1.28 5.25
N LYS A 40 -14.42 0.74 6.06
CA LYS A 40 -14.20 0.64 7.51
C LYS A 40 -12.96 -0.21 7.84
N LYS A 41 -12.80 -1.38 7.20
CA LYS A 41 -11.61 -2.22 7.36
C LYS A 41 -10.34 -1.48 6.94
N TYR A 42 -10.39 -0.77 5.82
CA TYR A 42 -9.28 0.08 5.35
C TYR A 42 -8.85 1.10 6.42
N GLU A 43 -9.80 1.83 7.00
CA GLU A 43 -9.53 2.81 8.05
C GLU A 43 -8.97 2.16 9.33
N GLU A 44 -9.47 0.98 9.71
CA GLU A 44 -8.94 0.20 10.83
C GLU A 44 -7.48 -0.24 10.58
N TYR A 45 -7.16 -0.76 9.40
CA TYR A 45 -5.81 -1.21 9.07
C TYR A 45 -4.80 -0.08 9.01
N ARG A 46 -5.13 1.04 8.35
CA ARG A 46 -4.20 2.19 8.27
C ARG A 46 -4.04 2.93 9.59
N SER A 47 -4.85 2.59 10.61
CA SER A 47 -4.92 3.39 11.83
C SER A 47 -3.62 3.43 12.62
N HIS A 48 -2.79 2.39 12.49
CA HIS A 48 -1.47 2.29 13.10
C HIS A 48 -0.51 3.43 12.68
N ALA A 49 -0.76 4.06 11.52
CA ALA A 49 0.07 5.13 10.98
C ALA A 49 -0.39 6.54 11.41
N PHE A 50 -1.48 6.66 12.19
CA PHE A 50 -1.92 7.95 12.74
C PHE A 50 -1.08 8.36 13.95
N ASN A 51 -0.85 9.67 14.10
CA ASN A 51 -0.27 10.25 15.30
C ASN A 51 -1.33 10.57 16.36
N GLU A 52 -0.90 11.12 17.50
CA GLU A 52 -1.79 11.54 18.60
C GLU A 52 -2.87 12.57 18.17
N ASP A 53 -2.62 13.32 17.08
CA ASP A 53 -3.55 14.28 16.49
C ASP A 53 -4.46 13.66 15.40
N ASN A 54 -4.44 12.34 15.23
CA ASN A 54 -5.14 11.60 14.15
C ASN A 54 -4.71 12.00 12.73
N LEU A 55 -3.47 12.47 12.55
CA LEU A 55 -2.88 12.76 11.25
C LEU A 55 -2.09 11.56 10.73
N TYR A 56 -2.42 11.13 9.51
CA TYR A 56 -1.74 10.00 8.85
C TYR A 56 -0.30 10.36 8.55
N SER A 57 0.63 9.46 8.87
CA SER A 57 2.05 9.67 8.67
C SER A 57 2.66 8.47 7.97
N ILE A 58 3.06 8.66 6.71
CA ILE A 58 3.64 7.57 5.92
C ILE A 58 4.89 6.99 6.59
N VAL A 59 5.73 7.80 7.23
CA VAL A 59 6.95 7.32 7.91
C VAL A 59 6.69 6.45 9.14
N ARG A 60 5.44 6.43 9.64
CA ARG A 60 4.99 5.53 10.73
C ARG A 60 4.32 4.27 10.21
N ALA A 61 3.92 4.24 8.94
CA ALA A 61 3.28 3.06 8.37
C ALA A 61 4.28 1.90 8.31
N ASP A 62 3.85 0.72 8.73
CA ASP A 62 4.59 -0.53 8.54
C ASP A 62 4.17 -1.24 7.24
N ASP A 63 2.93 -1.01 6.83
CA ASP A 63 2.34 -1.48 5.58
C ASP A 63 1.50 -0.36 4.97
N ILE A 64 1.47 -0.28 3.64
CA ILE A 64 0.63 0.67 2.90
C ILE A 64 -0.65 -0.04 2.49
N TYR A 65 -1.78 0.54 2.89
CA TYR A 65 -3.09 0.03 2.53
C TYR A 65 -3.69 0.91 1.44
N GLU A 66 -4.33 0.29 0.45
CA GLU A 66 -4.93 0.98 -0.70
C GLU A 66 -6.31 0.41 -1.02
N LEU A 67 -7.23 1.28 -1.44
CA LEU A 67 -8.52 0.88 -1.99
C LEU A 67 -8.52 1.08 -3.51
N ILE A 68 -8.58 -0.04 -4.23
CA ILE A 68 -8.44 -0.06 -5.69
C ILE A 68 -9.75 -0.52 -6.35
N ARG A 69 -10.20 0.22 -7.37
CA ARG A 69 -11.39 -0.16 -8.15
C ARG A 69 -11.01 -0.63 -9.55
N THR A 70 -11.02 -1.94 -9.76
CA THR A 70 -10.56 -2.55 -11.02
C THR A 70 -11.29 -3.86 -11.36
N GLY A 71 -10.96 -4.51 -12.48
CA GLY A 71 -11.67 -5.69 -12.98
C GLY A 71 -11.11 -7.04 -12.52
N THR A 72 -9.85 -7.11 -12.09
CA THR A 72 -9.21 -8.36 -11.65
C THR A 72 -8.28 -8.10 -10.46
N GLU A 73 -7.97 -9.15 -9.68
CA GLU A 73 -7.01 -9.07 -8.58
C GLU A 73 -5.62 -8.67 -9.08
N LYS A 74 -5.18 -9.21 -10.23
CA LYS A 74 -3.90 -8.85 -10.84
C LYS A 74 -3.80 -7.36 -11.15
N GLU A 75 -4.84 -6.79 -11.76
CA GLU A 75 -4.89 -5.34 -12.02
C GLU A 75 -4.91 -4.53 -10.71
N ALA A 76 -5.44 -5.11 -9.62
CA ALA A 76 -5.50 -4.44 -8.32
C ALA A 76 -4.12 -4.42 -7.66
N GLN A 77 -3.38 -5.52 -7.75
CA GLN A 77 -2.01 -5.64 -7.28
C GLN A 77 -1.07 -4.69 -8.02
N GLU A 78 -1.16 -4.65 -9.36
CA GLU A 78 -0.36 -3.74 -10.19
C GLU A 78 -0.58 -2.28 -9.80
N LEU A 79 -1.84 -1.84 -9.72
CA LEU A 79 -2.16 -0.45 -9.39
C LEU A 79 -1.88 -0.11 -7.91
N ALA A 80 -2.05 -1.06 -6.99
CA ALA A 80 -1.71 -0.85 -5.60
C ALA A 80 -0.20 -0.68 -5.39
N PHE A 81 0.62 -1.48 -6.08
CA PHE A 81 2.08 -1.32 -6.02
C PHE A 81 2.51 0.02 -6.62
N GLU A 82 2.00 0.38 -7.81
CA GLU A 82 2.30 1.67 -8.46
C GLU A 82 1.97 2.88 -7.55
N ARG A 83 0.86 2.82 -6.81
CA ARG A 83 0.47 3.86 -5.86
C ARG A 83 1.30 3.86 -4.58
N ALA A 84 1.64 2.68 -4.08
CA ALA A 84 2.40 2.53 -2.84
C ALA A 84 3.88 2.85 -3.02
N GLU A 85 4.47 2.66 -4.21
CA GLU A 85 5.91 2.79 -4.44
C GLU A 85 6.51 4.13 -3.94
N PRO A 86 5.95 5.32 -4.27
CA PRO A 86 6.49 6.58 -3.75
C PRO A 86 6.44 6.68 -2.21
N GLU A 87 5.41 6.09 -1.61
CA GLU A 87 5.21 6.04 -0.17
C GLU A 87 6.21 5.08 0.51
N ILE A 88 6.47 3.92 -0.11
CA ILE A 88 7.52 2.97 0.30
C ILE A 88 8.87 3.67 0.30
N VAL A 89 9.25 4.28 -0.82
CA VAL A 89 10.54 4.96 -0.97
C VAL A 89 10.71 6.04 0.11
N THR A 90 9.69 6.87 0.33
CA THR A 90 9.71 7.93 1.34
C THR A 90 9.92 7.36 2.75
N ASN A 91 9.20 6.28 3.10
CA ASN A 91 9.35 5.64 4.39
C ASN A 91 10.75 5.02 4.57
N LEU A 92 11.23 4.27 3.58
CA LEU A 92 12.54 3.62 3.62
C LEU A 92 13.66 4.66 3.75
N GLN A 93 13.61 5.76 2.99
CA GLN A 93 14.58 6.85 3.11
C GLN A 93 14.61 7.42 4.54
N HIS A 94 13.43 7.62 5.13
CA HIS A 94 13.33 8.10 6.50
C HIS A 94 13.88 7.09 7.52
N ARG A 95 13.66 5.78 7.32
CA ARG A 95 14.25 4.71 8.16
C ARG A 95 15.78 4.71 8.07
N VAL A 96 16.34 4.89 6.87
CA VAL A 96 17.80 5.03 6.68
C VAL A 96 18.32 6.26 7.41
N MET A 97 17.69 7.42 7.21
CA MET A 97 18.14 8.69 7.81
C MET A 97 18.08 8.69 9.34
N GLN A 98 17.02 8.14 9.95
CA GLN A 98 16.84 8.20 11.39
C GLN A 98 17.47 7.03 12.16
N LYS A 99 17.44 5.83 11.59
CA LYS A 99 17.78 4.59 12.29
C LYS A 99 19.00 3.89 11.70
N ASN A 100 19.59 4.41 10.63
CA ASN A 100 20.66 3.76 9.87
C ASN A 100 20.29 2.31 9.48
N ASP A 101 19.03 2.13 9.07
CA ASP A 101 18.45 0.82 8.76
C ASP A 101 19.10 0.23 7.50
N LYS A 102 19.88 -0.84 7.69
CA LYS A 102 20.60 -1.52 6.61
C LYS A 102 19.68 -2.23 5.63
N ASN A 103 18.55 -2.75 6.11
CA ASN A 103 17.58 -3.44 5.25
C ASN A 103 16.87 -2.43 4.36
N ALA A 104 16.44 -1.30 4.92
CA ALA A 104 15.85 -0.23 4.13
C ALA A 104 16.81 0.32 3.06
N LYS A 105 18.09 0.46 3.41
CA LYS A 105 19.15 0.85 2.46
C LYS A 105 19.35 -0.17 1.34
N ALA A 106 19.29 -1.46 1.64
CA ALA A 106 19.38 -2.52 0.63
C ALA A 106 18.18 -2.48 -0.33
N ILE A 107 16.95 -2.40 0.19
CA ILE A 107 15.73 -2.35 -0.62
C ILE A 107 15.73 -1.13 -1.54
N LEU A 108 16.07 0.06 -1.03
CA LEU A 108 16.19 1.28 -1.85
C LEU A 108 17.16 1.11 -3.01
N LYS A 109 18.30 0.47 -2.77
CA LYS A 109 19.33 0.26 -3.79
C LYS A 109 18.95 -0.82 -4.80
N GLU A 110 18.48 -1.97 -4.33
CA GLU A 110 18.29 -3.17 -5.16
C GLU A 110 16.97 -3.15 -5.92
N VAL A 111 15.90 -2.64 -5.29
CA VAL A 111 14.55 -2.61 -5.88
C VAL A 111 14.32 -1.28 -6.59
N HIS A 112 14.52 -0.17 -5.89
CA HIS A 112 14.17 1.17 -6.40
C HIS A 112 15.32 1.91 -7.09
N GLN A 113 16.54 1.33 -7.09
CA GLN A 113 17.75 1.92 -7.70
C GLN A 113 18.11 3.31 -7.16
N ILE A 114 17.79 3.57 -5.89
CA ILE A 114 18.07 4.82 -5.19
C ILE A 114 19.27 4.60 -4.25
N GLU A 115 20.31 5.42 -4.41
CA GLU A 115 21.41 5.48 -3.44
C GLU A 115 20.99 6.34 -2.24
N SER A 116 21.07 5.78 -1.03
CA SER A 116 20.67 6.42 0.23
C SER A 116 21.62 6.05 1.35
#